data_AF-A0AAU3UPM6-F1
#
_entry.id   AF-A0AAU3UPM6-F1
#
_cell.length_a   1.000
_cell.length_b   1.000
_cell.length_c   1.000
_cell.angle_alpha   90.00
_cell.angle_beta   90.00
_cell.angle_gamma   90.00
#
_symmetry.space_group_name_H-M   'P 1'
#
loop_
_entity.id
_entity.type
_entity.pdbx_description
1 polymer ?
#
loop_
_entity_poly.entity_id
_entity_poly.type
_entity_poly.pdbx_seq_one_letter_code
_entity_poly.pdbx_strand_id
1 'polypeptide(L)'
;MGSFPHSYTPLAFPILLTGNVSFKFTFRAIFDHVMTLHRLHAGDGYEYLTRQVASGDRLRDRTRDLTDYYTEHGTPPGIWMGRGAAELGLSGMVTEAQMKALFSEGLHPDADTIIAAAIADGKTVKQAIEAAQIGRMFYEFSTEPSPIRDILDRKLAEFTFAWRRRPDWDERTILRTDAAREHLTSVLGRAPRRAEIDHALTTEKAETRKAVAGFDCVFTPQKSISILWGLGSDAVRREIWQCHLEAVREVLEFAESRYAVTRRGTNGVRQIDATGLIIAAFTHYDNRAGDMNPHTHAVISGKVLGSDGKWSALDARALYAATVSLSCRYNATIVGKLKRRMGLRFEERTRVRGKQPVLEVVGVGEEMVAEFSRREDILVRFEDLVADYRSSHGRTPSKVTQYKLAQQATLQTRAGKPLPKALRQMIGEWDARFRCVFGRGRGGQQFVEDLLWAHNHPDAPRPFDPDDAIVEIGVGLGGVAELLTATPPQLQRRTSGSSENRNQDFTGSLHAVVPQRRASGSSENRNKSNNVATATIVRSAGHSGPARIATTPT
;
A
#
# COMPACT_ATOMS: atom_id res chain seq x y z
N MET A 1 18.17 51.09 -63.58
CA MET A 1 17.96 51.77 -62.29
C MET A 1 16.46 51.75 -62.00
N GLY A 2 15.92 51.22 -60.91
CA GLY A 2 16.41 50.30 -59.88
C GLY A 2 15.17 49.76 -59.16
N SER A 3 14.90 48.47 -59.19
CA SER A 3 15.24 47.53 -58.11
C SER A 3 14.35 47.64 -56.86
N PHE A 4 13.18 46.99 -56.90
CA PHE A 4 12.49 46.48 -55.70
C PHE A 4 12.59 44.94 -55.70
N PRO A 5 13.00 44.33 -54.57
CA PRO A 5 12.53 43.00 -54.23
C PRO A 5 12.02 42.89 -52.78
N HIS A 6 11.05 42.00 -52.58
CA HIS A 6 10.62 41.57 -51.24
C HIS A 6 11.71 40.76 -50.52
N SER A 7 11.79 40.90 -49.19
CA SER A 7 11.91 39.74 -48.27
C SER A 7 11.74 40.18 -46.81
N TYR A 8 10.64 39.75 -46.18
CA TYR A 8 10.55 39.68 -44.72
C TYR A 8 10.94 38.25 -44.29
N THR A 9 12.02 38.11 -43.55
CA THR A 9 12.44 36.84 -42.92
C THR A 9 12.34 36.96 -41.40
N PRO A 10 11.38 36.30 -40.74
CA PRO A 10 11.39 36.18 -39.29
C PRO A 10 12.45 35.15 -38.86
N LEU A 11 13.38 35.56 -37.99
CA LEU A 11 14.33 34.67 -37.33
C LEU A 11 13.58 33.77 -36.33
N ALA A 12 13.29 32.54 -36.75
CA ALA A 12 12.72 31.53 -35.88
C ALA A 12 13.80 30.96 -34.94
N PHE A 13 13.69 31.26 -33.63
CA PHE A 13 14.36 30.47 -32.60
C PHE A 13 13.71 29.08 -32.53
N PRO A 14 14.45 27.98 -32.72
CA PRO A 14 13.90 26.65 -32.60
C PRO A 14 13.73 26.29 -31.11
N ILE A 15 12.53 26.49 -30.57
CA ILE A 15 12.14 25.86 -29.31
C ILE A 15 12.05 24.36 -29.56
N LEU A 16 13.06 23.62 -29.08
CA LEU A 16 13.10 22.16 -29.07
C LEU A 16 12.08 21.59 -28.06
N LEU A 17 10.80 21.64 -28.43
CA LEU A 17 9.71 20.89 -27.81
C LEU A 17 9.93 19.39 -28.06
N THR A 18 10.79 18.77 -27.25
CA THR A 18 11.01 17.32 -27.27
C THR A 18 9.73 16.59 -26.84
N GLY A 19 9.32 15.57 -27.60
CA GLY A 19 8.01 14.90 -27.49
C GLY A 19 7.75 14.09 -26.20
N ASN A 20 8.60 14.23 -25.18
CA ASN A 20 8.58 13.41 -23.96
C ASN A 20 7.41 13.70 -23.01
N VAL A 21 6.78 14.89 -23.09
CA VAL A 21 5.70 15.26 -22.17
C VAL A 21 4.45 14.39 -22.40
N SER A 22 4.02 14.24 -23.66
CA SER A 22 2.76 13.54 -24.00
C SER A 22 2.78 12.03 -23.67
N PHE A 23 3.96 11.40 -23.74
CA PHE A 23 4.13 9.98 -23.39
C PHE A 23 4.08 9.74 -21.87
N LYS A 24 4.71 10.59 -21.05
CA LYS A 24 4.66 10.50 -19.58
C LYS A 24 3.23 10.58 -19.03
N PHE A 25 2.35 11.40 -19.64
CA PHE A 25 0.92 11.44 -19.29
C PHE A 25 0.19 10.12 -19.59
N THR A 26 0.49 9.48 -20.73
CA THR A 26 -0.24 8.28 -21.19
C THR A 26 0.06 7.05 -20.32
N PHE A 27 1.27 6.91 -19.79
CA PHE A 27 1.60 5.81 -18.87
C PHE A 27 0.94 5.97 -17.50
N ARG A 28 0.85 7.20 -17.00
CA ARG A 28 0.28 7.55 -15.69
C ARG A 28 -1.25 7.36 -15.68
N ALA A 29 -1.91 7.68 -16.80
CA ALA A 29 -3.35 7.51 -17.07
C ALA A 29 -3.93 6.09 -16.91
N ILE A 30 -3.05 5.08 -16.83
CA ILE A 30 -3.41 3.67 -16.75
C ILE A 30 -3.64 3.22 -15.29
N PHE A 31 -3.09 3.95 -14.31
CA PHE A 31 -3.03 3.54 -12.91
C PHE A 31 -3.74 4.49 -11.93
N ASP A 32 -4.63 5.38 -12.40
CA ASP A 32 -5.42 6.29 -11.53
C ASP A 32 -6.49 5.57 -10.65
N HIS A 33 -6.40 4.25 -10.49
CA HIS A 33 -7.23 3.48 -9.56
C HIS A 33 -6.48 3.30 -8.23
N VAL A 34 -7.00 4.00 -7.21
CA VAL A 34 -6.45 4.08 -5.85
C VAL A 34 -6.58 2.74 -5.09
N MET A 35 -7.56 1.91 -5.49
CA MET A 35 -7.59 0.47 -5.27
C MET A 35 -7.51 -0.29 -6.61
N THR A 36 -6.59 -1.24 -6.76
CA THR A 36 -6.56 -2.21 -7.90
C THR A 36 -6.94 -3.62 -7.44
N LEU A 37 -7.38 -4.47 -8.38
CA LEU A 37 -7.76 -5.86 -8.13
C LEU A 37 -7.02 -6.81 -9.09
N HIS A 38 -6.20 -7.71 -8.54
CA HIS A 38 -5.41 -8.67 -9.31
C HIS A 38 -5.77 -10.12 -8.95
N ARG A 39 -5.74 -11.01 -9.95
CA ARG A 39 -6.01 -12.44 -9.75
C ARG A 39 -4.74 -13.15 -9.34
N LEU A 40 -4.79 -13.92 -8.25
CA LEU A 40 -3.67 -14.76 -7.81
C LEU A 40 -3.87 -16.20 -8.25
N HIS A 41 -2.79 -16.84 -8.70
CA HIS A 41 -2.75 -18.23 -9.11
C HIS A 41 -2.02 -19.08 -8.06
N ALA A 42 -2.51 -20.31 -7.85
CA ALA A 42 -1.91 -21.26 -6.90
C ALA A 42 -0.46 -21.58 -7.29
N GLY A 43 0.46 -21.47 -6.33
CA GLY A 43 1.89 -21.74 -6.51
C GLY A 43 2.68 -20.73 -7.36
N ASP A 44 2.33 -19.44 -7.34
CA ASP A 44 3.17 -18.33 -7.86
C ASP A 44 2.66 -16.95 -7.40
N GLY A 45 1.34 -16.75 -7.45
CA GLY A 45 0.75 -15.41 -7.39
C GLY A 45 0.93 -14.71 -6.04
N TYR A 46 0.92 -15.47 -4.95
CA TYR A 46 1.01 -14.97 -3.56
C TYR A 46 2.43 -15.08 -2.98
N GLU A 47 3.38 -15.76 -3.65
CA GLU A 47 4.71 -16.09 -3.10
C GLU A 47 5.52 -14.85 -2.71
N TYR A 48 5.33 -13.74 -3.44
CA TYR A 48 6.02 -12.48 -3.14
C TYR A 48 5.57 -11.86 -1.81
N LEU A 49 4.36 -12.19 -1.33
CA LEU A 49 3.83 -11.79 -0.02
C LEU A 49 4.29 -12.77 1.05
N THR A 50 4.30 -14.08 0.76
CA THR A 50 4.86 -15.09 1.68
C THR A 50 6.32 -14.79 2.04
N ARG A 51 7.14 -14.31 1.08
CA ARG A 51 8.50 -13.84 1.39
C ARG A 51 8.55 -12.66 2.38
N GLN A 52 7.53 -11.79 2.42
CA GLN A 52 7.42 -10.75 3.45
C GLN A 52 7.01 -11.35 4.80
N VAL A 53 6.23 -12.43 4.81
CA VAL A 53 5.90 -13.18 6.03
C VAL A 53 7.11 -13.92 6.61
N ALA A 54 7.87 -14.63 5.78
CA ALA A 54 9.14 -15.26 6.18
C ALA A 54 10.17 -14.24 6.73
N SER A 55 10.13 -13.00 6.21
CA SER A 55 10.93 -11.88 6.75
C SER A 55 10.47 -11.47 8.16
N GLY A 56 9.22 -11.75 8.52
CA GLY A 56 8.60 -11.43 9.81
C GLY A 56 8.52 -12.57 10.82
N ASP A 57 8.61 -13.83 10.39
CA ASP A 57 8.58 -15.02 11.27
C ASP A 57 9.92 -15.27 11.99
N ARG A 58 10.96 -14.46 11.74
CA ARG A 58 12.22 -14.47 12.51
C ARG A 58 12.04 -13.84 13.89
N LEU A 59 11.66 -14.66 14.88
CA LEU A 59 11.73 -14.42 16.33
C LEU A 59 11.45 -12.96 16.75
N ARG A 60 10.24 -12.46 16.46
CA ARG A 60 9.76 -11.16 16.95
C ARG A 60 9.11 -11.33 18.32
N ASP A 61 9.63 -10.62 19.32
CA ASP A 61 9.12 -10.70 20.70
C ASP A 61 7.70 -10.10 20.82
N ARG A 62 6.92 -10.59 21.79
CA ARG A 62 5.46 -10.38 21.89
C ARG A 62 5.08 -9.13 22.70
N THR A 63 6.06 -8.35 23.14
CA THR A 63 5.89 -7.10 23.91
C THR A 63 6.31 -5.90 23.05
N ARG A 64 5.37 -5.02 22.68
CA ARG A 64 5.64 -3.88 21.77
C ARG A 64 5.52 -2.52 22.43
N ASP A 65 6.50 -1.66 22.18
CA ASP A 65 6.37 -0.21 22.24
C ASP A 65 6.06 0.34 20.83
N LEU A 66 5.59 1.58 20.72
CA LEU A 66 5.24 2.24 19.46
C LEU A 66 6.46 2.72 18.65
N THR A 67 7.67 2.55 19.21
CA THR A 67 8.95 3.01 18.66
C THR A 67 9.60 2.01 17.71
N ASP A 68 9.40 0.70 17.90
CA ASP A 68 10.10 -0.38 17.20
C ASP A 68 9.95 -0.33 15.67
N TYR A 69 8.76 0.01 15.18
CA TYR A 69 8.39 0.12 13.76
C TYR A 69 9.27 1.07 12.94
N TYR A 70 9.97 2.03 13.57
CA TYR A 70 10.89 2.94 12.89
C TYR A 70 12.30 2.36 12.69
N THR A 71 12.70 1.42 13.56
CA THR A 71 14.03 0.82 13.64
C THR A 71 14.06 -0.61 13.08
N GLU A 72 12.92 -1.28 13.00
CA GLU A 72 12.80 -2.59 12.34
C GLU A 72 13.15 -2.52 10.84
N HIS A 73 13.89 -3.52 10.36
CA HIS A 73 14.17 -3.71 8.94
C HIS A 73 12.99 -4.42 8.25
N GLY A 74 12.46 -3.80 7.19
CA GLY A 74 11.38 -4.36 6.38
C GLY A 74 9.98 -3.87 6.75
N THR A 75 8.99 -4.60 6.26
CA THR A 75 7.56 -4.25 6.39
C THR A 75 6.93 -4.94 7.61
N PRO A 76 5.82 -4.38 8.15
CA PRO A 76 5.09 -5.01 9.24
C PRO A 76 4.55 -6.38 8.80
N PRO A 77 4.37 -7.31 9.75
CA PRO A 77 3.80 -8.61 9.45
C PRO A 77 2.38 -8.46 8.90
N GLY A 78 1.96 -9.40 8.05
CA GLY A 78 0.58 -9.46 7.59
C GLY A 78 -0.38 -9.74 8.75
N ILE A 79 -1.63 -9.30 8.62
CA ILE A 79 -2.69 -9.53 9.61
C ILE A 79 -3.94 -10.15 8.99
N TRP A 80 -4.56 -11.07 9.72
CA TRP A 80 -5.83 -11.69 9.32
C TRP A 80 -7.00 -10.70 9.48
N MET A 81 -7.89 -10.68 8.49
CA MET A 81 -9.11 -9.87 8.45
C MET A 81 -10.28 -10.64 7.81
N GLY A 82 -11.51 -10.16 8.07
CA GLY A 82 -12.76 -10.73 7.54
C GLY A 82 -13.42 -11.72 8.50
N ARG A 83 -14.76 -11.79 8.45
CA ARG A 83 -15.56 -12.74 9.23
C ARG A 83 -15.24 -14.19 8.86
N GLY A 84 -14.90 -14.46 7.60
CA GLY A 84 -14.50 -15.80 7.17
C GLY A 84 -13.16 -16.24 7.78
N ALA A 85 -12.23 -15.31 8.04
CA ALA A 85 -11.02 -15.61 8.80
C ALA A 85 -11.34 -15.90 10.28
N ALA A 86 -12.19 -15.08 10.90
CA ALA A 86 -12.61 -15.27 12.29
C ALA A 86 -13.39 -16.59 12.51
N GLU A 87 -14.20 -17.02 11.54
CA GLU A 87 -14.90 -18.31 11.56
C GLU A 87 -13.95 -19.52 11.51
N LEU A 88 -12.77 -19.35 10.92
CA LEU A 88 -11.67 -20.33 10.97
C LEU A 88 -10.78 -20.18 12.23
N GLY A 89 -11.16 -19.33 13.19
CA GLY A 89 -10.37 -19.04 14.39
C GLY A 89 -9.14 -18.14 14.16
N LEU A 90 -8.99 -17.58 12.95
CA LEU A 90 -7.78 -16.86 12.54
C LEU A 90 -7.84 -15.41 13.00
N SER A 91 -6.79 -14.98 13.69
CA SER A 91 -6.62 -13.61 14.17
C SER A 91 -5.14 -13.26 14.32
N GLY A 92 -4.83 -11.96 14.44
CA GLY A 92 -3.46 -11.52 14.62
C GLY A 92 -2.60 -11.70 13.36
N MET A 93 -1.36 -12.14 13.54
CA MET A 93 -0.36 -12.20 12.47
C MET A 93 -0.57 -13.39 11.53
N VAL A 94 -0.36 -13.15 10.24
CA VAL A 94 -0.35 -14.16 9.17
C VAL A 94 1.00 -14.86 9.15
N THR A 95 1.02 -16.19 9.18
CA THR A 95 2.27 -16.99 9.07
C THR A 95 2.47 -17.58 7.66
N GLU A 96 3.71 -17.96 7.32
CA GLU A 96 4.04 -18.54 6.02
C GLU A 96 3.29 -19.86 5.77
N ALA A 97 3.24 -20.74 6.79
CA ALA A 97 2.55 -22.03 6.72
C ALA A 97 1.04 -21.88 6.45
N GLN A 98 0.41 -20.87 7.06
CA GLN A 98 -0.99 -20.53 6.83
C GLN A 98 -1.25 -20.00 5.41
N MET A 99 -0.39 -19.08 4.91
CA MET A 99 -0.49 -18.60 3.53
C MET A 99 -0.34 -19.73 2.51
N LYS A 100 0.61 -20.63 2.74
CA LYS A 100 0.84 -21.80 1.89
C LYS A 100 -0.36 -22.75 1.88
N ALA A 101 -0.92 -23.06 3.04
CA ALA A 101 -2.14 -23.87 3.14
C ALA A 101 -3.30 -23.28 2.33
N LEU A 102 -3.61 -22.01 2.56
CA LEU A 102 -4.79 -21.35 2.01
C LEU A 102 -4.69 -21.07 0.51
N PHE A 103 -3.53 -20.56 0.06
CA PHE A 103 -3.36 -20.03 -1.30
C PHE A 103 -2.53 -20.93 -2.23
N SER A 104 -1.83 -21.94 -1.72
CA SER A 104 -1.16 -22.96 -2.55
C SER A 104 -2.01 -24.21 -2.70
N GLU A 105 -2.42 -24.78 -1.56
CA GLU A 105 -2.99 -26.13 -1.50
C GLU A 105 -4.53 -26.10 -1.42
N GLY A 106 -5.11 -25.01 -0.91
CA GLY A 106 -6.55 -24.86 -0.71
C GLY A 106 -7.05 -25.57 0.55
N LEU A 107 -6.16 -25.70 1.54
CA LEU A 107 -6.42 -26.28 2.86
C LEU A 107 -6.75 -25.18 3.89
N HIS A 108 -7.26 -25.61 5.05
CA HIS A 108 -7.40 -24.78 6.24
C HIS A 108 -6.06 -24.12 6.59
N PRO A 109 -5.99 -22.85 7.01
CA PRO A 109 -4.72 -22.20 7.31
C PRO A 109 -3.88 -22.95 8.38
N ASP A 110 -4.53 -23.45 9.42
CA ASP A 110 -3.89 -24.30 10.45
C ASP A 110 -3.82 -25.80 10.08
N ALA A 111 -3.65 -26.11 8.79
CA ALA A 111 -3.65 -27.48 8.26
C ALA A 111 -2.64 -28.40 8.96
N ASP A 112 -1.44 -27.93 9.31
CA ASP A 112 -0.44 -28.78 9.97
C ASP A 112 -0.91 -29.24 11.36
N THR A 113 -1.59 -28.39 12.13
CA THR A 113 -2.17 -28.75 13.42
C THR A 113 -3.29 -29.78 13.26
N ILE A 114 -4.16 -29.60 12.26
CA ILE A 114 -5.26 -30.54 11.96
C ILE A 114 -4.71 -31.90 11.50
N ILE A 115 -3.70 -31.89 10.62
CA ILE A 115 -3.03 -33.10 10.11
C ILE A 115 -2.32 -33.84 11.24
N ALA A 116 -1.57 -33.13 12.10
CA ALA A 116 -0.86 -33.73 13.22
C ALA A 116 -1.82 -34.38 14.23
N ALA A 117 -2.93 -33.71 14.57
CA ALA A 117 -3.98 -34.27 15.43
C ALA A 117 -4.63 -35.51 14.78
N ALA A 118 -4.99 -35.43 13.50
CA ALA A 118 -5.58 -36.56 12.77
C ALA A 118 -4.65 -37.78 12.70
N ILE A 119 -3.33 -37.59 12.53
CA ILE A 119 -2.34 -38.67 12.57
C ILE A 119 -2.19 -39.24 13.98
N ALA A 120 -2.26 -38.39 15.02
CA ALA A 120 -2.25 -38.84 16.42
C ALA A 120 -3.50 -39.70 16.76
N ASP A 121 -4.66 -39.38 16.18
CA ASP A 121 -5.89 -40.19 16.22
C ASP A 121 -5.81 -41.50 15.39
N GLY A 122 -4.64 -41.83 14.84
CA GLY A 122 -4.41 -43.05 14.05
C GLY A 122 -4.96 -43.01 12.63
N LYS A 123 -5.37 -41.84 12.11
CA LYS A 123 -5.82 -41.71 10.71
C LYS A 123 -4.62 -41.78 9.76
N THR A 124 -4.85 -42.31 8.56
CA THR A 124 -3.84 -42.29 7.49
C THR A 124 -3.53 -40.85 7.06
N VAL A 125 -2.34 -40.62 6.49
CA VAL A 125 -1.94 -39.30 5.96
C VAL A 125 -2.98 -38.72 4.99
N LYS A 126 -3.59 -39.58 4.15
CA LYS A 126 -4.67 -39.18 3.24
C LYS A 126 -5.89 -38.63 4.00
N GLN A 127 -6.39 -39.37 4.98
CA GLN A 127 -7.53 -38.95 5.82
C GLN A 127 -7.21 -37.71 6.66
N ALA A 128 -5.95 -37.55 7.08
CA ALA A 128 -5.48 -36.37 7.80
C ALA A 128 -5.47 -35.11 6.91
N ILE A 129 -5.02 -35.24 5.66
CA ILE A 129 -5.09 -34.15 4.67
C ILE A 129 -6.56 -33.85 4.32
N GLU A 130 -7.41 -34.86 4.13
CA GLU A 130 -8.84 -34.69 3.89
C GLU A 130 -9.54 -33.94 5.03
N ALA A 131 -9.16 -34.19 6.29
CA ALA A 131 -9.67 -33.45 7.45
C ALA A 131 -9.27 -31.96 7.45
N ALA A 132 -8.18 -31.58 6.77
CA ALA A 132 -7.73 -30.20 6.64
C ALA A 132 -8.26 -29.48 5.37
N GLN A 133 -9.10 -30.12 4.54
CA GLN A 133 -9.59 -29.53 3.30
C GLN A 133 -10.76 -28.55 3.51
N ILE A 134 -10.63 -27.32 3.01
CA ILE A 134 -11.73 -26.34 2.92
C ILE A 134 -12.36 -26.37 1.52
N GLY A 135 -13.03 -27.50 1.26
CA GLY A 135 -13.59 -27.86 -0.05
C GLY A 135 -12.52 -28.45 -0.99
N ARG A 136 -12.84 -28.62 -2.28
CA ARG A 136 -11.92 -29.24 -3.25
C ARG A 136 -10.58 -28.51 -3.31
N MET A 137 -9.45 -29.22 -3.19
CA MET A 137 -8.12 -28.64 -3.41
C MET A 137 -8.01 -27.94 -4.78
N PHE A 138 -7.05 -27.04 -4.94
CA PHE A 138 -6.87 -26.34 -6.21
C PHE A 138 -6.45 -27.31 -7.33
N TYR A 139 -7.24 -27.40 -8.39
CA TYR A 139 -6.87 -28.16 -9.58
C TYR A 139 -5.73 -27.45 -10.32
N GLU A 140 -4.65 -28.17 -10.58
CA GLU A 140 -3.67 -27.75 -11.58
C GLU A 140 -4.08 -28.36 -12.92
N PHE A 141 -4.42 -27.50 -13.88
CA PHE A 141 -4.80 -27.92 -15.23
C PHE A 141 -3.51 -28.20 -16.01
N SER A 142 -2.99 -29.42 -15.89
CA SER A 142 -2.00 -29.94 -16.83
C SER A 142 -2.72 -30.64 -17.99
N THR A 143 -2.30 -30.36 -19.22
CA THR A 143 -2.78 -31.09 -20.41
C THR A 143 -2.06 -32.41 -20.63
N GLU A 144 -0.89 -32.59 -20.01
CA GLU A 144 -0.10 -33.83 -20.06
C GLU A 144 0.46 -34.17 -18.65
N PRO A 145 0.81 -35.44 -18.36
CA PRO A 145 1.50 -35.81 -17.12
C PRO A 145 2.85 -35.09 -17.00
N SER A 146 3.22 -34.58 -15.81
CA SER A 146 4.55 -34.04 -15.54
C SER A 146 5.35 -35.04 -14.71
N PRO A 147 6.38 -35.71 -15.26
CA PRO A 147 7.20 -36.65 -14.49
C PRO A 147 7.95 -35.97 -13.33
N ILE A 148 8.31 -34.69 -13.47
CA ILE A 148 8.89 -33.88 -12.39
C ILE A 148 7.89 -33.74 -11.24
N ARG A 149 6.62 -33.53 -11.57
CA ARG A 149 5.54 -33.40 -10.60
C ARG A 149 5.26 -34.70 -9.87
N ASP A 150 5.16 -35.82 -10.58
CA ASP A 150 4.85 -37.12 -9.97
C ASP A 150 5.93 -37.52 -8.95
N ILE A 151 7.20 -37.25 -9.27
CA ILE A 151 8.34 -37.42 -8.35
C ILE A 151 8.24 -36.43 -7.16
N LEU A 152 7.87 -35.17 -7.40
CA LEU A 152 7.69 -34.18 -6.33
C LEU A 152 6.57 -34.57 -5.37
N ASP A 153 5.41 -34.99 -5.87
CA ASP A 153 4.25 -35.35 -5.05
C ASP A 153 4.58 -36.58 -4.17
N ARG A 154 5.34 -37.55 -4.69
CA ARG A 154 5.92 -38.65 -3.90
C ARG A 154 6.85 -38.14 -2.79
N LYS A 155 7.83 -37.29 -3.11
CA LYS A 155 8.78 -36.71 -2.14
C LYS A 155 8.07 -35.89 -1.06
N LEU A 156 7.02 -35.15 -1.41
CA LEU A 156 6.21 -34.38 -0.46
C LEU A 156 5.44 -35.28 0.51
N ALA A 157 4.93 -36.42 0.05
CA ALA A 157 4.27 -37.41 0.90
C ALA A 157 5.27 -38.07 1.87
N GLU A 158 6.44 -38.48 1.37
CA GLU A 158 7.55 -39.01 2.18
C GLU A 158 7.97 -38.02 3.28
N PHE A 159 8.17 -36.74 2.91
CA PHE A 159 8.48 -35.68 3.87
C PHE A 159 7.38 -35.52 4.93
N THR A 160 6.12 -35.40 4.49
CA THR A 160 4.99 -35.12 5.39
C THR A 160 4.78 -36.27 6.38
N PHE A 161 5.00 -37.52 5.95
CA PHE A 161 4.95 -38.69 6.83
C PHE A 161 6.09 -38.67 7.86
N ALA A 162 7.34 -38.44 7.42
CA ALA A 162 8.51 -38.46 8.30
C ALA A 162 8.49 -37.33 9.35
N TRP A 163 8.13 -36.11 8.94
CA TRP A 163 8.20 -34.91 9.79
C TRP A 163 6.89 -34.54 10.48
N ARG A 164 5.78 -35.21 10.15
CA ARG A 164 4.41 -34.94 10.66
C ARG A 164 3.93 -33.49 10.45
N ARG A 165 4.56 -32.77 9.52
CA ARG A 165 4.21 -31.44 9.04
C ARG A 165 4.49 -31.36 7.55
N ARG A 166 3.88 -30.41 6.85
CA ARG A 166 4.29 -30.10 5.48
C ARG A 166 5.69 -29.45 5.48
N PRO A 167 6.47 -29.58 4.39
CA PRO A 167 7.72 -28.83 4.25
C PRO A 167 7.44 -27.32 4.22
N ASP A 168 8.43 -26.48 4.50
CA ASP A 168 8.36 -25.02 4.34
C ASP A 168 8.56 -24.58 2.87
N TRP A 169 9.05 -23.36 2.60
CA TRP A 169 9.37 -22.89 1.25
C TRP A 169 10.76 -23.29 0.76
N ASP A 170 11.79 -23.22 1.60
CA ASP A 170 13.15 -23.62 1.25
C ASP A 170 13.22 -25.13 1.04
N GLU A 171 12.64 -25.90 1.97
CA GLU A 171 12.48 -27.35 1.87
C GLU A 171 11.70 -27.75 0.60
N ARG A 172 10.58 -27.09 0.29
CA ARG A 172 9.82 -27.38 -0.95
C ARG A 172 10.61 -27.00 -2.20
N THR A 173 11.38 -25.93 -2.17
CA THR A 173 12.26 -25.51 -3.26
C THR A 173 13.37 -26.53 -3.51
N ILE A 174 13.96 -27.08 -2.44
CA ILE A 174 14.92 -28.18 -2.51
C ILE A 174 14.25 -29.43 -3.10
N LEU A 175 13.14 -29.89 -2.53
CA LEU A 175 12.41 -31.09 -3.01
C LEU A 175 11.98 -30.97 -4.48
N ARG A 176 11.58 -29.77 -4.94
CA ARG A 176 11.25 -29.52 -6.36
C ARG A 176 12.49 -29.51 -7.25
N THR A 177 13.60 -28.94 -6.78
CA THR A 177 14.90 -28.99 -7.48
C THR A 177 15.37 -30.44 -7.61
N ASP A 178 15.19 -31.25 -6.57
CA ASP A 178 15.60 -32.65 -6.56
C ASP A 178 14.67 -33.55 -7.37
N ALA A 179 13.37 -33.25 -7.44
CA ALA A 179 12.44 -33.92 -8.35
C ALA A 179 12.80 -33.67 -9.82
N ALA A 180 13.12 -32.41 -10.17
CA ALA A 180 13.60 -32.07 -11.50
C ALA A 180 14.97 -32.71 -11.80
N ARG A 181 15.87 -32.77 -10.82
CA ARG A 181 17.16 -33.47 -10.94
C ARG A 181 16.98 -34.96 -11.18
N GLU A 182 16.10 -35.62 -10.43
CA GLU A 182 15.80 -37.06 -10.55
C GLU A 182 15.26 -37.37 -11.96
N HIS A 183 14.24 -36.62 -12.41
CA HIS A 183 13.69 -36.75 -13.76
C HIS A 183 14.74 -36.51 -14.86
N LEU A 184 15.45 -35.38 -14.82
CA LEU A 184 16.45 -35.05 -15.83
C LEU A 184 17.62 -36.05 -15.83
N THR A 185 17.98 -36.63 -14.68
CA THR A 185 19.00 -37.69 -14.63
C THR A 185 18.51 -38.94 -15.37
N SER A 186 17.24 -39.32 -15.21
CA SER A 186 16.67 -40.46 -15.94
C SER A 186 16.57 -40.23 -17.46
N VAL A 187 16.29 -39.00 -17.90
CA VAL A 187 16.17 -38.64 -19.33
C VAL A 187 17.53 -38.42 -19.99
N LEU A 188 18.48 -37.79 -19.30
CA LEU A 188 19.80 -37.44 -19.88
C LEU A 188 20.85 -38.55 -19.73
N GLY A 189 20.60 -39.56 -18.89
CA GLY A 189 21.59 -40.60 -18.55
C GLY A 189 22.82 -40.08 -17.79
N ARG A 190 22.79 -38.83 -17.31
CA ARG A 190 23.87 -38.15 -16.59
C ARG A 190 23.31 -37.14 -15.59
N ALA A 191 24.14 -36.68 -14.67
CA ALA A 191 23.79 -35.56 -13.81
C ALA A 191 23.44 -34.29 -14.64
N PRO A 192 22.30 -33.63 -14.37
CA PRO A 192 21.92 -32.39 -15.04
C PRO A 192 22.68 -31.18 -14.48
N ARG A 193 22.97 -30.21 -15.34
CA ARG A 193 23.55 -28.91 -14.99
C ARG A 193 22.47 -28.00 -14.40
N ARG A 194 22.87 -27.00 -13.61
CA ARG A 194 21.92 -26.08 -12.95
C ARG A 194 20.97 -25.38 -13.95
N ALA A 195 21.50 -24.88 -15.06
CA ALA A 195 20.70 -24.26 -16.12
C ALA A 195 19.69 -25.21 -16.79
N GLU A 196 19.98 -26.52 -16.82
CA GLU A 196 19.06 -27.53 -17.38
C GLU A 196 17.88 -27.78 -16.42
N ILE A 197 18.16 -27.81 -15.10
CA ILE A 197 17.13 -27.87 -14.05
C ILE A 197 16.26 -26.61 -14.07
N ASP A 198 16.88 -25.42 -14.11
CA ASP A 198 16.16 -24.14 -14.12
C ASP A 198 15.30 -23.97 -15.39
N HIS A 199 15.79 -24.44 -16.55
CA HIS A 199 15.01 -24.46 -17.78
C HIS A 199 13.81 -25.42 -17.69
N ALA A 200 14.01 -26.66 -17.27
CA ALA A 200 12.94 -27.66 -17.14
C ALA A 200 11.82 -27.18 -16.18
N LEU A 201 12.21 -26.63 -15.02
CA LEU A 201 11.28 -26.05 -14.05
C LEU A 201 10.54 -24.82 -14.59
N THR A 202 11.14 -24.06 -15.51
CA THR A 202 10.51 -22.89 -16.15
C THR A 202 9.51 -23.32 -17.23
N THR A 203 9.86 -24.32 -18.04
CA THR A 203 8.99 -24.89 -19.09
C THR A 203 7.74 -25.54 -18.49
N GLU A 204 7.91 -26.43 -17.52
CA GLU A 204 6.81 -27.09 -16.79
C GLU A 204 5.84 -26.05 -16.16
N LYS A 205 6.39 -24.96 -15.62
CA LYS A 205 5.64 -23.84 -15.03
C LYS A 205 4.89 -22.99 -16.07
N ALA A 206 5.37 -22.92 -17.31
CA ALA A 206 4.69 -22.22 -18.40
C ALA A 206 3.51 -23.04 -18.97
N GLU A 207 3.64 -24.37 -18.97
CA GLU A 207 2.64 -25.31 -19.51
C GLU A 207 1.49 -25.58 -18.53
N THR A 208 1.76 -25.55 -17.22
CA THR A 208 0.74 -25.80 -16.19
C THR A 208 -0.21 -24.61 -16.00
N ARG A 209 -1.47 -24.74 -16.41
CA ARG A 209 -2.51 -23.74 -16.12
C ARG A 209 -2.94 -23.84 -14.65
N LYS A 210 -2.49 -22.90 -13.82
CA LYS A 210 -2.77 -22.87 -12.37
C LYS A 210 -4.18 -22.35 -12.05
N ALA A 211 -4.90 -23.02 -11.14
CA ALA A 211 -6.18 -22.52 -10.62
C ALA A 211 -6.03 -21.17 -9.90
N VAL A 212 -7.17 -20.48 -9.74
CA VAL A 212 -7.26 -19.19 -9.06
C VAL A 212 -7.27 -19.44 -7.55
N ALA A 213 -6.19 -19.02 -6.88
CA ALA A 213 -6.01 -19.15 -5.45
C ALA A 213 -6.74 -18.08 -4.65
N GLY A 214 -6.90 -16.88 -5.23
CA GLY A 214 -7.46 -15.72 -4.56
C GLY A 214 -7.31 -14.45 -5.38
N PHE A 215 -7.53 -13.32 -4.72
CA PHE A 215 -7.61 -12.00 -5.34
C PHE A 215 -6.92 -10.96 -4.44
N ASP A 216 -6.03 -10.18 -5.01
CA ASP A 216 -5.25 -9.14 -4.33
C ASP A 216 -5.88 -7.77 -4.58
N CYS A 217 -6.50 -7.21 -3.54
CA CYS A 217 -6.99 -5.83 -3.50
C CYS A 217 -5.87 -4.92 -2.99
N VAL A 218 -5.23 -4.15 -3.87
CA VAL A 218 -4.12 -3.26 -3.49
C VAL A 218 -4.64 -1.84 -3.27
N PHE A 219 -4.65 -1.40 -2.01
CA PHE A 219 -5.05 -0.05 -1.60
C PHE A 219 -3.83 0.85 -1.49
N THR A 220 -3.72 1.89 -2.31
CA THR A 220 -2.63 2.88 -2.29
C THR A 220 -3.23 4.28 -2.26
N PRO A 221 -3.09 5.09 -1.20
CA PRO A 221 -3.66 6.43 -1.13
C PRO A 221 -3.10 7.35 -2.21
N GLN A 222 -3.81 8.46 -2.45
CA GLN A 222 -3.38 9.48 -3.41
C GLN A 222 -1.99 10.00 -3.07
N LYS A 223 -1.20 10.32 -4.11
CA LYS A 223 0.25 10.50 -3.91
C LYS A 223 0.59 11.69 -3.02
N SER A 224 -0.22 12.75 -3.01
CA SER A 224 -0.05 13.84 -2.05
C SER A 224 -0.17 13.39 -0.59
N ILE A 225 -1.07 12.45 -0.27
CA ILE A 225 -1.18 11.85 1.07
C ILE A 225 0.08 11.05 1.39
N SER A 226 0.59 10.27 0.43
CA SER A 226 1.86 9.53 0.58
C SER A 226 3.06 10.46 0.81
N ILE A 227 3.04 11.67 0.23
CA ILE A 227 4.06 12.70 0.44
C ILE A 227 3.98 13.29 1.85
N LEU A 228 2.78 13.66 2.33
CA LEU A 228 2.61 14.12 3.71
C LEU A 228 3.01 13.04 4.72
N TRP A 229 2.70 11.77 4.44
CA TRP A 229 3.08 10.64 5.29
C TRP A 229 4.61 10.42 5.32
N GLY A 230 5.28 10.51 4.17
CA GLY A 230 6.74 10.36 4.09
C GLY A 230 7.47 11.48 4.82
N LEU A 231 7.14 12.73 4.48
CA LEU A 231 7.85 13.93 4.92
C LEU A 231 7.42 14.46 6.30
N GLY A 232 6.21 14.15 6.77
CA GLY A 232 5.67 14.69 8.01
C GLY A 232 6.37 14.19 9.29
N SER A 233 6.05 14.82 10.42
CA SER A 233 6.48 14.36 11.73
C SER A 233 5.91 12.97 12.07
N ASP A 234 6.48 12.30 13.07
CA ASP A 234 6.03 10.96 13.49
C ASP A 234 4.54 10.94 13.91
N ALA A 235 4.01 12.04 14.45
CA ALA A 235 2.59 12.19 14.75
C ALA A 235 1.73 12.24 13.48
N VAL A 236 2.12 13.06 12.49
CA VAL A 236 1.44 13.18 11.19
C VAL A 236 1.47 11.84 10.43
N ARG A 237 2.64 11.19 10.39
CA ARG A 237 2.81 9.88 9.76
C ARG A 237 1.93 8.81 10.40
N ARG A 238 1.86 8.79 11.73
CA ARG A 238 1.01 7.87 12.51
C ARG A 238 -0.47 8.10 12.21
N GLU A 239 -0.95 9.34 12.19
CA GLU A 239 -2.37 9.62 11.95
C GLU A 239 -2.79 9.27 10.52
N ILE A 240 -1.98 9.61 9.52
CA ILE A 240 -2.24 9.22 8.12
C ILE A 240 -2.22 7.68 7.97
N TRP A 241 -1.30 6.99 8.65
CA TRP A 241 -1.24 5.53 8.65
C TRP A 241 -2.49 4.89 9.27
N GLN A 242 -2.98 5.40 10.41
CA GLN A 242 -4.23 4.91 11.00
C GLN A 242 -5.44 5.21 10.11
N CYS A 243 -5.51 6.42 9.53
CA CYS A 243 -6.57 6.77 8.57
C CYS A 243 -6.57 5.83 7.35
N HIS A 244 -5.39 5.41 6.85
CA HIS A 244 -5.27 4.41 5.79
C HIS A 244 -5.76 3.02 6.23
N LEU A 245 -5.27 2.49 7.36
CA LEU A 245 -5.64 1.16 7.84
C LEU A 245 -7.14 1.05 8.16
N GLU A 246 -7.73 2.10 8.77
CA GLU A 246 -9.18 2.17 9.00
C GLU A 246 -9.96 2.23 7.68
N ALA A 247 -9.49 3.00 6.69
CA ALA A 247 -10.16 3.09 5.39
C ALA A 247 -10.12 1.76 4.61
N VAL A 248 -9.01 1.03 4.69
CA VAL A 248 -8.91 -0.34 4.15
C VAL A 248 -9.93 -1.25 4.85
N ARG A 249 -9.96 -1.25 6.19
CA ARG A 249 -10.89 -2.08 6.96
C ARG A 249 -12.35 -1.82 6.61
N GLU A 250 -12.80 -0.57 6.64
CA GLU A 250 -14.19 -0.20 6.32
C GLU A 250 -14.62 -0.60 4.90
N VAL A 251 -13.70 -0.56 3.93
CA VAL A 251 -13.97 -0.96 2.55
C VAL A 251 -14.01 -2.48 2.40
N LEU A 252 -13.14 -3.21 3.10
CA LEU A 252 -13.14 -4.67 3.13
C LEU A 252 -14.38 -5.24 3.84
N GLU A 253 -14.79 -4.66 4.97
CA GLU A 253 -16.04 -5.02 5.67
C GLU A 253 -17.27 -4.82 4.78
N PHE A 254 -17.31 -3.71 4.03
CA PHE A 254 -18.36 -3.47 3.05
C PHE A 254 -18.29 -4.46 1.88
N ALA A 255 -17.10 -4.71 1.33
CA ALA A 255 -16.90 -5.66 0.25
C ALA A 255 -17.34 -7.08 0.66
N GLU A 256 -17.02 -7.48 1.89
CA GLU A 256 -17.50 -8.72 2.50
C GLU A 256 -19.02 -8.72 2.66
N SER A 257 -19.63 -7.63 3.15
CA SER A 257 -21.09 -7.55 3.33
C SER A 257 -21.91 -7.57 2.03
N ARG A 258 -21.31 -7.25 0.87
CA ARG A 258 -22.02 -7.11 -0.42
C ARG A 258 -21.56 -8.08 -1.50
N TYR A 259 -20.34 -8.60 -1.42
CA TYR A 259 -19.69 -9.38 -2.48
C TYR A 259 -19.00 -10.66 -1.99
N ALA A 260 -19.19 -11.06 -0.71
CA ALA A 260 -18.88 -12.42 -0.26
C ALA A 260 -19.99 -13.38 -0.71
N VAL A 261 -19.85 -13.94 -1.91
CA VAL A 261 -20.88 -14.75 -2.57
C VAL A 261 -20.26 -15.95 -3.28
N THR A 262 -21.00 -17.06 -3.34
CA THR A 262 -20.58 -18.30 -4.03
C THR A 262 -21.72 -18.89 -4.86
N ARG A 263 -21.47 -20.00 -5.58
CA ARG A 263 -22.39 -20.55 -6.59
C ARG A 263 -22.82 -21.98 -6.27
N ARG A 264 -24.03 -22.35 -6.69
CA ARG A 264 -24.67 -23.67 -6.50
C ARG A 264 -25.40 -24.12 -7.76
N GLY A 265 -25.66 -25.43 -7.83
CA GLY A 265 -26.29 -26.10 -8.97
C GLY A 265 -25.34 -26.33 -10.15
N THR A 266 -25.78 -27.14 -11.12
CA THR A 266 -25.07 -27.38 -12.38
C THR A 266 -24.73 -26.05 -13.06
N ASN A 267 -23.50 -25.90 -13.56
CA ASN A 267 -22.98 -24.65 -14.13
C ASN A 267 -23.04 -23.41 -13.20
N GLY A 268 -23.32 -23.58 -11.91
CA GLY A 268 -23.41 -22.50 -10.92
C GLY A 268 -24.57 -21.53 -11.18
N VAL A 269 -25.73 -22.03 -11.60
CA VAL A 269 -26.92 -21.23 -11.96
C VAL A 269 -27.50 -20.41 -10.81
N ARG A 270 -27.29 -20.83 -9.56
CA ARG A 270 -27.74 -20.09 -8.36
C ARG A 270 -26.54 -19.45 -7.66
N GLN A 271 -26.68 -18.19 -7.26
CA GLN A 271 -25.77 -17.53 -6.33
C GLN A 271 -26.34 -17.64 -4.90
N ILE A 272 -25.46 -17.78 -3.91
CA ILE A 272 -25.79 -17.71 -2.48
C ILE A 272 -24.73 -16.86 -1.77
N ASP A 273 -25.08 -16.32 -0.62
CA ASP A 273 -24.15 -15.60 0.24
C ASP A 273 -23.11 -16.54 0.85
N ALA A 274 -21.95 -15.96 1.17
CA ALA A 274 -20.95 -16.57 2.04
C ALA A 274 -21.00 -15.93 3.44
N THR A 275 -20.57 -16.68 4.45
CA THR A 275 -20.49 -16.22 5.85
C THR A 275 -19.52 -15.04 6.00
N GLY A 276 -18.41 -15.07 5.26
CA GLY A 276 -17.47 -13.97 5.11
C GLY A 276 -16.35 -14.26 4.11
N LEU A 277 -15.40 -13.34 4.05
CA LEU A 277 -14.14 -13.45 3.33
C LEU A 277 -13.02 -13.84 4.30
N ILE A 278 -12.03 -14.58 3.80
CA ILE A 278 -10.76 -14.82 4.49
C ILE A 278 -9.73 -13.91 3.84
N ILE A 279 -9.16 -12.96 4.58
CA ILE A 279 -8.29 -11.92 4.02
C ILE A 279 -6.97 -11.84 4.78
N ALA A 280 -5.85 -11.94 4.07
CA ALA A 280 -4.52 -11.63 4.60
C ALA A 280 -4.10 -10.22 4.13
N ALA A 281 -3.96 -9.28 5.06
CA ALA A 281 -3.62 -7.88 4.76
C ALA A 281 -2.15 -7.56 5.09
N PHE A 282 -1.37 -7.15 4.08
CA PHE A 282 0.04 -6.79 4.18
C PHE A 282 0.23 -5.31 3.85
N THR A 283 0.74 -4.51 4.79
CA THR A 283 0.94 -3.06 4.55
C THR A 283 2.43 -2.75 4.39
N HIS A 284 2.78 -1.89 3.44
CA HIS A 284 4.15 -1.64 2.99
C HIS A 284 4.54 -0.16 3.04
N TYR A 285 5.85 0.09 3.09
CA TYR A 285 6.55 1.39 3.03
C TYR A 285 6.35 2.21 1.77
N ASP A 286 6.70 1.55 0.68
CA ASP A 286 7.42 2.16 -0.41
C ASP A 286 7.08 1.44 -1.72
N ASN A 287 7.28 2.12 -2.84
CA ASN A 287 7.23 1.46 -4.14
C ASN A 287 8.55 0.70 -4.40
N ARG A 288 8.63 -0.04 -5.51
CA ARG A 288 9.86 -0.79 -5.86
C ARG A 288 11.11 0.09 -6.12
N ALA A 289 10.93 1.39 -6.36
CA ALA A 289 12.01 2.37 -6.51
C ALA A 289 12.40 3.03 -5.17
N GLY A 290 11.78 2.62 -4.06
CA GLY A 290 12.04 3.18 -2.73
C GLY A 290 11.34 4.51 -2.44
N ASP A 291 10.39 4.97 -3.27
CA ASP A 291 9.63 6.18 -2.98
C ASP A 291 8.48 5.90 -1.99
N MET A 292 8.24 6.85 -1.08
CA MET A 292 7.11 6.88 -0.13
C MET A 292 5.77 6.44 -0.77
N ASN A 293 5.27 5.28 -0.38
CA ASN A 293 4.04 4.73 -0.95
C ASN A 293 3.39 3.78 0.08
N PRO A 294 2.85 4.30 1.19
CA PRO A 294 2.11 3.49 2.15
C PRO A 294 0.97 2.77 1.42
N HIS A 295 0.96 1.44 1.39
CA HIS A 295 -0.07 0.69 0.67
C HIS A 295 -0.37 -0.67 1.31
N THR A 296 -1.62 -1.13 1.26
CA THR A 296 -2.03 -2.45 1.75
C THR A 296 -2.39 -3.37 0.58
N HIS A 297 -1.74 -4.54 0.51
CA HIS A 297 -2.21 -5.70 -0.23
C HIS A 297 -3.19 -6.49 0.64
N ALA A 298 -4.48 -6.43 0.33
CA ALA A 298 -5.51 -7.22 1.00
C ALA A 298 -5.85 -8.44 0.13
N VAL A 299 -5.25 -9.58 0.46
CA VAL A 299 -5.37 -10.81 -0.31
C VAL A 299 -6.53 -11.65 0.20
N ILE A 300 -7.60 -11.66 -0.59
CA ILE A 300 -8.84 -12.37 -0.37
C ILE A 300 -8.70 -13.79 -0.90
N SER A 301 -9.03 -14.79 -0.08
CA SER A 301 -9.06 -16.19 -0.48
C SER A 301 -10.03 -16.46 -1.62
N GLY A 302 -9.63 -17.33 -2.54
CA GLY A 302 -10.54 -17.93 -3.51
C GLY A 302 -11.52 -18.92 -2.86
N LYS A 303 -11.34 -19.25 -1.57
CA LYS A 303 -12.22 -20.09 -0.76
C LYS A 303 -13.16 -19.24 0.09
N VAL A 304 -14.43 -19.64 0.11
CA VAL A 304 -15.44 -19.12 1.03
C VAL A 304 -16.37 -20.23 1.50
N LEU A 305 -16.89 -20.09 2.72
CA LEU A 305 -17.94 -20.94 3.26
C LEU A 305 -19.29 -20.35 2.86
N GLY A 306 -20.09 -21.11 2.10
CA GLY A 306 -21.45 -20.70 1.74
C GLY A 306 -22.39 -20.72 2.95
N SER A 307 -23.47 -19.94 2.90
CA SER A 307 -24.53 -19.92 3.92
C SER A 307 -25.25 -21.27 4.13
N ASP A 308 -24.97 -22.26 3.28
CA ASP A 308 -25.39 -23.66 3.41
C ASP A 308 -24.36 -24.57 4.11
N GLY A 309 -23.34 -23.98 4.75
CA GLY A 309 -22.27 -24.69 5.46
C GLY A 309 -21.27 -25.42 4.54
N LYS A 310 -21.23 -25.09 3.23
CA LYS A 310 -20.35 -25.78 2.27
C LYS A 310 -19.28 -24.86 1.68
N TRP A 311 -18.03 -25.29 1.84
CA TRP A 311 -16.86 -24.65 1.23
C TRP A 311 -16.92 -24.68 -0.29
N SER A 312 -16.58 -23.55 -0.92
CA SER A 312 -16.65 -23.38 -2.38
C SER A 312 -15.74 -22.25 -2.87
N ALA A 313 -15.66 -22.09 -4.19
CA ALA A 313 -14.97 -20.96 -4.79
C ALA A 313 -15.77 -19.66 -4.62
N LEU A 314 -15.09 -18.55 -4.34
CA LEU A 314 -15.66 -17.20 -4.37
C LEU A 314 -16.11 -16.83 -5.78
N ASP A 315 -17.33 -16.30 -5.93
CA ASP A 315 -17.80 -15.73 -7.20
C ASP A 315 -17.29 -14.30 -7.39
N ALA A 316 -16.01 -14.19 -7.67
CA ALA A 316 -15.32 -12.92 -7.82
C ALA A 316 -15.84 -12.05 -8.98
N ARG A 317 -16.79 -12.51 -9.82
CA ARG A 317 -17.44 -11.64 -10.82
C ARG A 317 -18.13 -10.44 -10.18
N ALA A 318 -18.76 -10.64 -9.02
CA ALA A 318 -19.36 -9.57 -8.23
C ALA A 318 -18.29 -8.57 -7.73
N LEU A 319 -17.19 -9.09 -7.18
CA LEU A 319 -16.06 -8.29 -6.70
C LEU A 319 -15.39 -7.49 -7.84
N TYR A 320 -15.16 -8.11 -9.00
CA TYR A 320 -14.63 -7.45 -10.19
C TYR A 320 -15.53 -6.31 -10.67
N ALA A 321 -16.85 -6.54 -10.77
CA ALA A 321 -17.80 -5.50 -11.13
C ALA A 321 -17.82 -4.34 -10.12
N ALA A 322 -17.56 -4.62 -8.85
CA ALA A 322 -17.51 -3.63 -7.78
C ALA A 322 -16.18 -2.85 -7.66
N THR A 323 -15.11 -3.25 -8.37
CA THR A 323 -13.74 -2.70 -8.20
C THR A 323 -13.70 -1.18 -8.18
N VAL A 324 -14.36 -0.52 -9.14
CA VAL A 324 -14.38 0.95 -9.24
C VAL A 324 -15.12 1.56 -8.04
N SER A 325 -16.28 1.01 -7.67
CA SER A 325 -17.07 1.48 -6.54
C SER A 325 -16.34 1.34 -5.20
N LEU A 326 -15.60 0.23 -5.00
CA LEU A 326 -14.74 0.02 -3.83
C LEU A 326 -13.56 1.00 -3.80
N SER A 327 -12.95 1.27 -4.96
CA SER A 327 -11.88 2.28 -5.15
C SER A 327 -12.39 3.70 -4.80
N CYS A 328 -13.56 4.09 -5.29
CA CYS A 328 -14.22 5.35 -4.93
C CYS A 328 -14.57 5.43 -3.44
N ARG A 329 -15.03 4.32 -2.84
CA ARG A 329 -15.35 4.25 -1.41
C ARG A 329 -14.10 4.42 -0.55
N TYR A 330 -12.99 3.78 -0.90
CA TYR A 330 -11.70 3.99 -0.26
C TYR A 330 -11.26 5.47 -0.31
N ASN A 331 -11.34 6.11 -1.50
CA ASN A 331 -11.03 7.54 -1.66
C ASN A 331 -11.88 8.41 -0.72
N ALA A 332 -13.19 8.24 -0.74
CA ALA A 332 -14.12 9.00 0.08
C ALA A 332 -13.85 8.79 1.58
N THR A 333 -13.58 7.55 1.99
CA THR A 333 -13.28 7.22 3.39
C THR A 333 -11.96 7.83 3.86
N ILE A 334 -10.84 7.63 3.14
CA ILE A 334 -9.54 8.16 3.60
C ILE A 334 -9.52 9.70 3.57
N VAL A 335 -10.03 10.32 2.51
CA VAL A 335 -10.16 11.79 2.44
C VAL A 335 -11.06 12.28 3.57
N GLY A 336 -12.23 11.66 3.78
CA GLY A 336 -13.15 12.04 4.86
C GLY A 336 -12.53 11.95 6.26
N LYS A 337 -11.71 10.93 6.53
CA LYS A 337 -10.96 10.80 7.79
C LYS A 337 -9.91 11.90 7.93
N LEU A 338 -9.07 12.11 6.92
CA LEU A 338 -8.01 13.13 6.92
C LEU A 338 -8.56 14.56 7.05
N LYS A 339 -9.67 14.88 6.35
CA LYS A 339 -10.39 16.16 6.50
C LYS A 339 -10.84 16.38 7.95
N ARG A 340 -11.45 15.37 8.59
CA ARG A 340 -12.02 15.50 9.95
C ARG A 340 -10.98 15.48 11.07
N ARG A 341 -9.89 14.72 10.93
CA ARG A 341 -8.89 14.53 11.99
C ARG A 341 -7.71 15.48 11.92
N MET A 342 -7.39 16.00 10.73
CA MET A 342 -6.18 16.81 10.50
C MET A 342 -6.48 18.17 9.83
N GLY A 343 -7.74 18.46 9.50
CA GLY A 343 -8.15 19.68 8.81
C GLY A 343 -7.71 19.75 7.34
N LEU A 344 -7.16 18.68 6.77
CA LEU A 344 -6.61 18.69 5.42
C LEU A 344 -7.66 19.07 4.37
N ARG A 345 -7.28 19.94 3.43
CA ARG A 345 -8.06 20.40 2.29
C ARG A 345 -7.61 19.68 1.03
N PHE A 346 -8.57 19.35 0.18
CA PHE A 346 -8.37 18.58 -1.04
C PHE A 346 -9.02 19.29 -2.23
N GLU A 347 -8.40 19.16 -3.39
CA GLU A 347 -8.86 19.69 -4.68
C GLU A 347 -8.93 18.57 -5.72
N GLU A 348 -9.85 18.70 -6.68
CA GLU A 348 -9.97 17.78 -7.79
C GLU A 348 -8.90 18.06 -8.86
N ARG A 349 -8.07 17.06 -9.17
CA ARG A 349 -7.11 17.12 -10.28
C ARG A 349 -7.45 16.11 -11.37
N THR A 350 -7.82 16.63 -12.54
CA THR A 350 -8.07 15.82 -13.74
C THR A 350 -6.79 15.72 -14.57
N ARG A 351 -6.04 14.62 -14.40
CA ARG A 351 -4.77 14.39 -15.11
C ARG A 351 -4.93 14.01 -16.58
N VAL A 352 -6.13 13.52 -16.95
CA VAL A 352 -6.39 12.91 -18.26
C VAL A 352 -7.80 13.24 -18.70
N ARG A 353 -7.96 13.82 -19.89
CA ARG A 353 -9.27 14.14 -20.46
C ARG A 353 -10.14 12.88 -20.57
N GLY A 354 -11.31 12.89 -19.92
CA GLY A 354 -12.25 11.76 -19.91
C GLY A 354 -11.97 10.69 -18.83
N LYS A 355 -11.07 10.95 -17.88
CA LYS A 355 -10.96 10.18 -16.62
C LYS A 355 -11.66 10.93 -15.49
N GLN A 356 -12.03 10.21 -14.44
CA GLN A 356 -12.53 10.80 -13.20
C GLN A 356 -11.42 11.61 -12.52
N PRO A 357 -11.72 12.77 -11.92
CA PRO A 357 -10.75 13.53 -11.14
C PRO A 357 -10.30 12.74 -9.91
N VAL A 358 -9.07 12.99 -9.47
CA VAL A 358 -8.52 12.45 -8.22
C VAL A 358 -8.39 13.60 -7.22
N LEU A 359 -8.84 13.38 -5.98
CA LEU A 359 -8.69 14.34 -4.89
C LEU A 359 -7.25 14.31 -4.35
N GLU A 360 -6.49 15.37 -4.60
CA GLU A 360 -5.13 15.55 -4.08
C GLU A 360 -5.12 16.68 -3.04
N VAL A 361 -4.16 16.67 -2.11
CA VAL A 361 -4.04 17.67 -1.04
C VAL A 361 -3.62 19.02 -1.62
N VAL A 362 -4.37 20.08 -1.26
CA VAL A 362 -4.07 21.47 -1.62
C VAL A 362 -2.68 21.86 -1.10
N GLY A 363 -1.83 22.44 -1.95
CA GLY A 363 -0.46 22.83 -1.61
C GLY A 363 0.62 21.78 -1.89
N VAL A 364 0.26 20.53 -2.22
CA VAL A 364 1.23 19.55 -2.75
C VAL A 364 1.21 19.62 -4.28
N GLY A 365 2.15 20.37 -4.88
CA GLY A 365 2.19 20.64 -6.33
C GLY A 365 2.41 19.41 -7.23
N GLU A 366 2.02 19.51 -8.51
CA GLU A 366 2.14 18.38 -9.46
C GLU A 366 3.59 17.94 -9.71
N GLU A 367 4.54 18.88 -9.65
CA GLU A 367 5.98 18.61 -9.76
C GLU A 367 6.48 17.74 -8.61
N MET A 368 6.07 18.05 -7.38
CA MET A 368 6.38 17.25 -6.19
C MET A 368 5.74 15.86 -6.25
N VAL A 369 4.50 15.78 -6.74
CA VAL A 369 3.85 14.50 -7.03
C VAL A 369 4.65 13.71 -8.08
N ALA A 370 5.14 14.35 -9.15
CA ALA A 370 5.94 13.69 -10.18
C ALA A 370 7.30 13.21 -9.66
N GLU A 371 7.99 14.03 -8.87
CA GLU A 371 9.31 13.76 -8.31
C GLU A 371 9.33 12.52 -7.40
N PHE A 372 8.30 12.37 -6.56
CA PHE A 372 8.15 11.19 -5.72
C PHE A 372 7.35 10.06 -6.37
N SER A 373 6.89 10.20 -7.61
CA SER A 373 6.21 9.12 -8.38
C SER A 373 7.16 8.45 -9.38
N ARG A 374 8.47 8.50 -9.16
CA ARG A 374 9.45 7.99 -10.12
C ARG A 374 9.29 6.48 -10.25
N ARG A 375 9.00 6.07 -11.48
CA ARG A 375 9.02 4.70 -11.98
C ARG A 375 9.93 4.67 -13.20
N GLU A 376 11.12 5.25 -13.05
CA GLU A 376 12.01 5.66 -14.14
C GLU A 376 12.37 4.46 -15.02
N ASP A 377 12.80 3.35 -14.42
CA ASP A 377 13.07 2.08 -15.10
C ASP A 377 11.86 1.56 -15.90
N ILE A 378 10.66 1.62 -15.30
CA ILE A 378 9.41 1.13 -15.92
C ILE A 378 9.05 1.98 -17.15
N LEU A 379 9.28 3.29 -17.09
CA LEU A 379 9.04 4.19 -18.22
C LEU A 379 10.03 3.91 -19.35
N VAL A 380 11.33 3.81 -19.03
CA VAL A 380 12.39 3.44 -20.00
C VAL A 380 12.06 2.10 -20.67
N ARG A 381 11.76 1.05 -19.88
CA ARG A 381 11.43 -0.26 -20.44
C ARG A 381 10.11 -0.29 -21.21
N PHE A 382 9.16 0.58 -20.87
CA PHE A 382 7.94 0.73 -21.65
C PHE A 382 8.22 1.40 -23.01
N GLU A 383 9.10 2.39 -23.03
CA GLU A 383 9.55 3.06 -24.26
C GLU A 383 10.29 2.07 -25.17
N ASP A 384 11.20 1.24 -24.63
CA ASP A 384 11.80 0.11 -25.36
C ASP A 384 10.73 -0.79 -25.99
N LEU A 385 9.79 -1.29 -25.18
CA LEU A 385 8.77 -2.23 -25.62
C LEU A 385 7.80 -1.63 -26.67
N VAL A 386 7.59 -0.31 -26.64
CA VAL A 386 6.82 0.41 -27.66
C VAL A 386 7.64 0.61 -28.94
N ALA A 387 8.96 0.83 -28.84
CA ALA A 387 9.88 0.88 -29.97
C ALA A 387 9.99 -0.49 -30.65
N ASP A 388 10.20 -1.57 -29.88
CA ASP A 388 10.21 -2.96 -30.32
C ASP A 388 8.91 -3.31 -31.06
N TYR A 389 7.74 -2.94 -30.49
CA TYR A 389 6.45 -3.17 -31.12
C TYR A 389 6.31 -2.42 -32.45
N ARG A 390 6.74 -1.15 -32.51
CA ARG A 390 6.71 -0.35 -33.75
C ARG A 390 7.62 -0.92 -34.83
N SER A 391 8.84 -1.34 -34.46
CA SER A 391 9.80 -1.96 -35.36
C SER A 391 9.26 -3.28 -35.94
N SER A 392 8.72 -4.15 -35.08
CA SER A 392 8.22 -5.47 -35.48
C SER A 392 6.86 -5.48 -36.18
N HIS A 393 6.00 -4.48 -35.97
CA HIS A 393 4.63 -4.45 -36.50
C HIS A 393 4.32 -3.27 -37.44
N GLY A 394 5.29 -2.38 -37.70
CA GLY A 394 5.14 -1.21 -38.59
C GLY A 394 4.12 -0.16 -38.14
N ARG A 395 3.61 -0.23 -36.91
CA ARG A 395 2.54 0.65 -36.40
C ARG A 395 2.67 0.96 -34.91
N THR A 396 2.16 2.11 -34.50
CA THR A 396 2.06 2.45 -33.07
C THR A 396 1.04 1.52 -32.38
N PRO A 397 1.36 0.96 -31.19
CA PRO A 397 0.45 0.08 -30.47
C PRO A 397 -0.86 0.78 -30.08
N SER A 398 -1.99 0.07 -30.15
CA SER A 398 -3.30 0.56 -29.70
C SER A 398 -3.32 0.77 -28.17
N LYS A 399 -4.30 1.49 -27.61
CA LYS A 399 -4.42 1.68 -26.14
C LYS A 399 -4.44 0.36 -25.35
N VAL A 400 -5.08 -0.69 -25.89
CA VAL A 400 -5.12 -2.02 -25.26
C VAL A 400 -3.74 -2.71 -25.33
N THR A 401 -3.01 -2.54 -26.43
CA THR A 401 -1.65 -3.05 -26.56
C THR A 401 -0.68 -2.27 -25.66
N GLN A 402 -0.78 -0.94 -25.61
CA GLN A 402 -0.01 -0.09 -24.69
C GLN A 402 -0.22 -0.50 -23.23
N TYR A 403 -1.46 -0.81 -22.82
CA TYR A 403 -1.74 -1.36 -21.48
C TYR A 403 -0.95 -2.65 -21.21
N LYS A 404 -0.93 -3.59 -22.17
CA LYS A 404 -0.17 -4.85 -22.05
C LYS A 404 1.34 -4.61 -22.02
N LEU A 405 1.87 -3.73 -22.86
CA LEU A 405 3.29 -3.37 -22.88
C LEU A 405 3.70 -2.63 -21.59
N ALA A 406 2.82 -1.80 -21.01
CA ALA A 406 3.04 -1.14 -19.72
C ALA A 406 3.05 -2.12 -18.56
N GLN A 407 2.14 -3.11 -18.58
CA GLN A 407 2.16 -4.24 -17.67
C GLN A 407 3.47 -5.04 -17.83
N GLN A 408 3.88 -5.36 -19.05
CA GLN A 408 5.12 -6.07 -19.35
C GLN A 408 6.37 -5.30 -18.89
N ALA A 409 6.46 -3.99 -19.12
CA ALA A 409 7.54 -3.14 -18.61
C ALA A 409 7.63 -3.22 -17.08
N THR A 410 6.48 -3.16 -16.40
CA THR A 410 6.34 -3.31 -14.93
C THR A 410 6.69 -4.74 -14.44
N LEU A 411 6.67 -5.74 -15.33
CA LEU A 411 7.09 -7.12 -15.03
C LEU A 411 8.59 -7.35 -15.33
N GLN A 412 9.15 -6.70 -16.34
CA GLN A 412 10.54 -6.91 -16.80
C GLN A 412 11.56 -6.07 -16.02
N THR A 413 11.18 -4.88 -15.57
CA THR A 413 11.99 -4.03 -14.65
C THR A 413 11.94 -4.49 -13.20
N ARG A 414 11.42 -5.70 -12.96
CA ARG A 414 11.49 -6.37 -11.67
C ARG A 414 12.91 -6.91 -11.44
N ALA A 415 13.88 -6.00 -11.29
CA ALA A 415 15.11 -6.32 -10.61
C ALA A 415 14.79 -6.91 -9.21
N GLY A 416 15.67 -7.76 -8.69
CA GLY A 416 15.52 -8.31 -7.34
C GLY A 416 15.40 -7.16 -6.33
N LYS A 417 14.44 -7.23 -5.40
CA LYS A 417 14.35 -6.23 -4.33
C LYS A 417 15.71 -6.13 -3.63
N PRO A 418 16.32 -4.95 -3.47
CA PRO A 418 17.45 -4.79 -2.55
C PRO A 418 17.01 -5.15 -1.13
N LEU A 419 17.99 -5.34 -0.23
CA LEU A 419 17.72 -5.69 1.17
C LEU A 419 16.73 -4.70 1.81
N PRO A 420 15.78 -5.16 2.65
CA PRO A 420 14.76 -4.28 3.22
C PRO A 420 15.38 -3.16 4.08
N LYS A 421 15.17 -1.91 3.67
CA LYS A 421 15.58 -0.73 4.44
C LYS A 421 14.72 -0.59 5.70
N ALA A 422 15.27 0.02 6.75
CA ALA A 422 14.48 0.49 7.88
C ALA A 422 13.71 1.76 7.52
N LEU A 423 12.54 1.99 8.11
CA LEU A 423 11.72 3.16 7.79
C LEU A 423 12.44 4.49 8.08
N ARG A 424 13.18 4.58 9.19
CA ARG A 424 13.98 5.76 9.53
C ARG A 424 15.01 6.13 8.45
N GLN A 425 15.61 5.14 7.80
CA GLN A 425 16.53 5.38 6.67
C GLN A 425 15.78 5.96 5.47
N MET A 426 14.65 5.35 5.09
CA MET A 426 13.82 5.82 3.97
C MET A 426 13.34 7.26 4.17
N ILE A 427 12.90 7.61 5.39
CA ILE A 427 12.52 9.00 5.74
C ILE A 427 13.68 9.97 5.52
N GLY A 428 14.90 9.62 5.92
CA GLY A 428 16.08 10.46 5.69
C GLY A 428 16.41 10.65 4.20
N GLU A 429 16.31 9.59 3.40
CA GLU A 429 16.51 9.65 1.94
C GLU A 429 15.44 10.52 1.26
N TRP A 430 14.19 10.46 1.74
CA TRP A 430 13.07 11.27 1.25
C TRP A 430 13.19 12.75 1.62
N ASP A 431 13.55 13.06 2.87
CA ASP A 431 13.77 14.44 3.33
C ASP A 431 14.96 15.08 2.61
N ALA A 432 16.06 14.34 2.41
CA ALA A 432 17.20 14.81 1.63
C ALA A 432 16.81 15.14 0.17
N ARG A 433 16.01 14.28 -0.47
CA ARG A 433 15.50 14.54 -1.83
C ARG A 433 14.56 15.74 -1.86
N PHE A 434 13.66 15.87 -0.88
CA PHE A 434 12.79 17.04 -0.74
C PHE A 434 13.61 18.33 -0.59
N ARG A 435 14.60 18.36 0.31
CA ARG A 435 15.47 19.53 0.53
C ARG A 435 16.19 19.97 -0.74
N CYS A 436 16.67 19.01 -1.53
CA CYS A 436 17.38 19.24 -2.79
C CYS A 436 16.49 19.90 -3.87
N VAL A 437 15.24 19.45 -4.02
CA VAL A 437 14.36 19.86 -5.13
C VAL A 437 13.34 20.94 -4.75
N PHE A 438 12.75 20.86 -3.56
CA PHE A 438 11.65 21.71 -3.10
C PHE A 438 11.94 22.44 -1.78
N GLY A 439 13.10 22.18 -1.17
CA GLY A 439 13.41 22.60 0.19
C GLY A 439 13.30 24.10 0.42
N ARG A 440 13.87 24.93 -0.46
CA ARG A 440 13.92 26.40 -0.29
C ARG A 440 14.36 26.83 1.13
N GLY A 441 15.30 26.09 1.72
CA GLY A 441 15.79 26.30 3.10
C GLY A 441 15.06 25.51 4.21
N ARG A 442 13.85 24.99 3.96
CA ARG A 442 13.11 24.13 4.91
C ARG A 442 13.26 22.63 4.63
N GLY A 443 13.09 21.82 5.67
CA GLY A 443 12.95 20.36 5.56
C GLY A 443 11.51 19.94 5.22
N GLY A 444 11.33 18.67 4.88
CA GLY A 444 10.03 18.09 4.56
C GLY A 444 9.05 18.15 5.73
N GLN A 445 9.52 17.94 6.97
CA GLN A 445 8.67 18.04 8.16
C GLN A 445 8.07 19.44 8.31
N GLN A 446 8.92 20.48 8.22
CA GLN A 446 8.47 21.88 8.29
C GLN A 446 7.46 22.20 7.18
N PHE A 447 7.71 21.76 5.94
CA PHE A 447 6.75 21.92 4.85
C PHE A 447 5.38 21.31 5.15
N VAL A 448 5.35 20.12 5.75
CA VAL A 448 4.09 19.45 6.12
C VAL A 448 3.40 20.16 7.30
N GLU A 449 4.16 20.69 8.25
CA GLU A 449 3.65 21.47 9.38
C GLU A 449 3.09 22.83 8.92
N ASP A 450 3.80 23.56 8.05
CA ASP A 450 3.34 24.80 7.39
C ASP A 450 2.01 24.56 6.65
N LEU A 451 1.94 23.47 5.88
CA LEU A 451 0.76 23.10 5.09
C LEU A 451 -0.43 22.76 6.01
N LEU A 452 -0.21 21.97 7.06
CA LEU A 452 -1.27 21.65 8.04
C LEU A 452 -1.75 22.90 8.78
N TRP A 453 -0.85 23.81 9.16
CA TRP A 453 -1.22 25.08 9.78
C TRP A 453 -2.09 25.93 8.84
N ALA A 454 -1.66 26.12 7.59
CA ALA A 454 -2.40 26.89 6.58
C ALA A 454 -3.73 26.24 6.14
N HIS A 455 -3.90 24.93 6.37
CA HIS A 455 -5.16 24.23 6.13
C HIS A 455 -6.18 24.42 7.26
N ASN A 456 -5.71 24.53 8.50
CA ASN A 456 -6.53 24.77 9.68
C ASN A 456 -6.78 26.27 9.94
N HIS A 457 -5.99 27.17 9.34
CA HIS A 457 -6.12 28.63 9.45
C HIS A 457 -6.26 29.27 8.06
N PRO A 458 -7.38 29.03 7.33
CA PRO A 458 -7.55 29.49 5.95
C PRO A 458 -7.58 31.02 5.80
N ASP A 459 -8.02 31.72 6.84
CA ASP A 459 -8.18 33.18 6.88
C ASP A 459 -6.96 33.90 7.49
N ALA A 460 -5.96 33.15 7.97
CA ALA A 460 -4.75 33.76 8.55
C ALA A 460 -3.83 34.31 7.45
N PRO A 461 -3.05 35.38 7.73
CA PRO A 461 -2.03 35.86 6.82
C PRO A 461 -1.10 34.72 6.40
N ARG A 462 -0.79 34.61 5.10
CA ARG A 462 0.17 33.58 4.64
C ARG A 462 1.51 33.75 5.37
N PRO A 463 2.16 32.66 5.81
CA PRO A 463 3.54 32.70 6.25
C PRO A 463 4.43 33.36 5.19
N PHE A 464 5.49 34.04 5.62
CA PHE A 464 6.42 34.69 4.70
C PHE A 464 7.12 33.66 3.82
N ASP A 465 6.72 33.56 2.55
CA ASP A 465 7.43 32.82 1.50
C ASP A 465 8.27 33.82 0.68
N PRO A 466 9.60 33.67 0.63
CA PRO A 466 10.47 34.58 -0.13
C PRO A 466 10.12 34.66 -1.61
N ASP A 467 9.61 33.59 -2.22
CA ASP A 467 9.29 33.57 -3.65
C ASP A 467 7.95 34.26 -3.93
N ASP A 468 6.92 34.06 -3.08
CA ASP A 468 5.69 34.88 -3.15
C ASP A 468 6.03 36.36 -2.95
N ALA A 469 6.93 36.69 -2.01
CA ALA A 469 7.39 38.07 -1.79
C ALA A 469 8.16 38.62 -3.00
N ILE A 470 9.05 37.85 -3.64
CA ILE A 470 9.78 38.25 -4.85
C ILE A 470 8.81 38.46 -6.02
N VAL A 471 7.79 37.61 -6.18
CA VAL A 471 6.74 37.76 -7.20
C VAL A 471 5.87 38.98 -6.91
N GLU A 472 5.45 39.20 -5.66
CA GLU A 472 4.67 40.37 -5.23
C GLU A 472 5.44 41.68 -5.44
N ILE A 473 6.73 41.71 -5.10
CA ILE A 473 7.64 42.84 -5.35
C ILE A 473 7.84 43.03 -6.85
N GLY A 474 8.06 41.96 -7.62
CA GLY A 474 8.24 42.01 -9.07
C GLY A 474 7.01 42.55 -9.80
N VAL A 475 5.82 42.05 -9.46
CA VAL A 475 4.54 42.57 -9.97
C VAL A 475 4.32 44.02 -9.53
N GLY A 476 4.57 44.33 -8.25
CA GLY A 476 4.49 45.69 -7.72
C GLY A 476 5.51 46.67 -8.30
N LEU A 477 6.55 46.18 -8.96
CA LEU A 477 7.53 46.96 -9.71
C LEU A 477 7.23 46.98 -11.23
N GLY A 478 6.13 46.41 -11.73
CA GLY A 478 5.81 46.42 -13.18
C GLY A 478 6.37 45.22 -13.96
N GLY A 479 6.93 44.23 -13.28
CA GLY A 479 7.37 42.96 -13.84
C GLY A 479 8.89 42.79 -13.90
N VAL A 480 9.34 41.75 -14.61
CA VAL A 480 10.73 41.28 -14.58
C VAL A 480 11.73 42.33 -15.09
N ALA A 481 11.35 43.16 -16.08
CA ALA A 481 12.25 44.16 -16.65
C ALA A 481 12.58 45.30 -15.65
N GLU A 482 11.60 45.75 -14.89
CA GLU A 482 11.81 46.75 -13.83
C GLU A 482 12.42 46.14 -12.58
N LEU A 483 12.09 44.89 -12.23
CA LEU A 483 12.76 44.17 -11.13
C LEU A 483 14.27 44.02 -11.37
N LEU A 484 14.71 43.76 -12.60
CA LEU A 484 16.13 43.65 -12.97
C LEU A 484 16.88 44.99 -12.99
N THR A 485 16.16 46.12 -13.01
CA THR A 485 16.74 47.48 -13.01
C THR A 485 16.50 48.23 -11.69
N ALA A 486 15.76 47.61 -10.75
CA ALA A 486 15.45 48.19 -9.45
C ALA A 486 16.69 48.33 -8.57
N THR A 487 16.88 49.52 -8.02
CA THR A 487 17.97 49.80 -7.07
C THR A 487 17.68 49.18 -5.68
N PRO A 488 18.72 48.86 -4.87
CA PRO A 488 18.52 48.34 -3.52
C PRO A 488 17.55 49.17 -2.65
N PRO A 489 17.56 50.52 -2.65
CA PRO A 489 16.59 51.33 -1.90
C PRO A 489 15.14 51.29 -2.44
N GLN A 490 14.90 50.83 -3.67
CA GLN A 490 13.55 50.60 -4.21
C GLN A 490 13.03 49.23 -3.75
N LEU A 491 13.88 48.19 -3.85
CA LEU A 491 13.60 46.85 -3.33
C LEU A 491 13.36 46.89 -1.81
N GLN A 492 14.20 47.61 -1.07
CA GLN A 492 14.13 47.70 0.39
C GLN A 492 12.88 48.45 0.88
N ARG A 493 12.40 49.48 0.16
CA ARG A 493 11.12 50.14 0.48
C ARG A 493 9.91 49.23 0.23
N ARG A 494 9.93 48.42 -0.83
CA ARG A 494 8.88 47.44 -1.12
C ARG A 494 8.87 46.29 -0.10
N THR A 495 10.03 45.74 0.29
CA THR A 495 10.10 44.72 1.36
C THR A 495 9.68 45.28 2.72
N SER A 496 10.10 46.51 3.06
CA SER A 496 9.73 47.13 4.35
C SER A 496 8.23 47.39 4.46
N GLY A 497 7.59 47.98 3.44
CA GLY A 497 6.13 48.17 3.46
C GLY A 497 5.34 46.86 3.47
N SER A 498 5.89 45.81 2.84
CA SER A 498 5.32 44.45 2.85
C SER A 498 5.47 43.74 4.21
N SER A 499 6.48 44.10 5.00
CA SER A 499 6.70 43.55 6.35
C SER A 499 6.03 44.39 7.45
N GLU A 500 5.96 45.72 7.33
CA GLU A 500 5.28 46.60 8.30
C GLU A 500 3.77 46.34 8.35
N ASN A 501 3.12 46.18 7.19
CA ASN A 501 1.70 45.77 7.12
C ASN A 501 1.45 44.34 7.66
N ARG A 502 2.47 43.49 7.81
CA ARG A 502 2.33 42.13 8.38
C ARG A 502 2.72 42.04 9.86
N ASN A 503 3.64 42.90 10.33
CA ASN A 503 4.09 42.91 11.73
C ASN A 503 3.12 43.62 12.69
N GLN A 504 2.31 44.58 12.22
CA GLN A 504 1.28 45.20 13.06
C GLN A 504 0.20 44.18 13.46
N ASP A 505 -0.21 43.28 12.57
CA ASP A 505 -1.21 42.25 12.87
C ASP A 505 -0.64 41.09 13.71
N PHE A 506 0.65 40.76 13.57
CA PHE A 506 1.29 39.70 14.36
C PHE A 506 1.44 40.08 15.84
N THR A 507 1.66 41.36 16.13
CA THR A 507 1.82 41.86 17.51
C THR A 507 0.48 42.05 18.23
N GLY A 508 -0.62 42.33 17.51
CA GLY A 508 -1.97 42.39 18.08
C GLY A 508 -2.48 41.06 18.66
N SER A 509 -2.06 39.92 18.09
CA SER A 509 -2.54 38.59 18.51
C SER A 509 -1.89 38.07 19.81
N LEU A 510 -0.65 38.48 20.10
CA LEU A 510 0.09 38.05 21.30
C LEU A 510 -0.48 38.60 22.63
N HIS A 511 -1.24 39.70 22.58
CA HIS A 511 -1.90 40.26 23.77
C HIS A 511 -3.27 39.64 24.10
N ALA A 512 -3.83 38.80 23.22
CA ALA A 512 -5.16 38.18 23.41
C ALA A 512 -5.13 36.81 24.14
N VAL A 513 -3.96 36.26 24.45
CA VAL A 513 -3.81 34.90 25.01
C VAL A 513 -3.02 34.88 26.34
N VAL A 514 -3.47 35.65 27.32
CA VAL A 514 -3.11 35.43 28.74
C VAL A 514 -4.37 35.58 29.62
N PRO A 515 -4.92 34.49 30.20
CA PRO A 515 -5.99 34.61 31.17
C PRO A 515 -5.43 35.17 32.48
N GLN A 516 -5.77 36.42 32.82
CA GLN A 516 -5.47 36.97 34.15
C GLN A 516 -6.24 36.21 35.24
N ARG A 517 -5.60 35.25 35.91
CA ARG A 517 -6.07 34.76 37.21
C ARG A 517 -5.55 35.66 38.33
N ARG A 518 -6.45 36.45 38.92
CA ARG A 518 -6.24 37.02 40.25
C ARG A 518 -6.32 35.90 41.30
N ALA A 519 -5.31 35.79 42.16
CA ALA A 519 -5.47 35.54 43.60
C ALA A 519 -4.15 35.85 44.35
N SER A 520 -4.30 36.40 45.54
CA SER A 520 -3.24 36.95 46.41
C SER A 520 -2.71 35.96 47.45
N GLY A 521 -1.40 36.01 47.73
CA GLY A 521 -0.76 35.52 48.97
C GLY A 521 -0.67 33.99 49.16
N SER A 522 0.28 33.44 49.92
CA SER A 522 1.45 34.03 50.59
C SER A 522 2.49 32.94 50.94
N SER A 523 3.77 33.34 51.00
CA SER A 523 4.84 32.79 51.88
C SER A 523 5.18 31.27 51.92
N GLU A 524 6.48 31.02 51.69
CA GLU A 524 7.38 30.12 52.45
C GLU A 524 7.59 28.62 52.10
N ASN A 525 8.77 28.40 51.48
CA ASN A 525 9.94 27.66 52.01
C ASN A 525 10.02 26.11 52.06
N ARG A 526 11.17 25.63 51.55
CA ARG A 526 11.95 24.40 51.90
C ARG A 526 11.44 22.99 51.57
N ASN A 527 12.07 22.42 50.53
CA ASN A 527 13.10 21.35 50.59
C ASN A 527 12.71 19.89 51.02
N LYS A 528 13.43 18.91 50.43
CA LYS A 528 13.60 17.47 50.77
C LYS A 528 12.59 16.39 50.30
N SER A 529 13.02 15.67 49.25
CA SER A 529 13.29 14.20 49.17
C SER A 529 12.33 13.11 49.72
N ASN A 530 12.15 12.10 48.85
CA ASN A 530 12.07 10.64 49.08
C ASN A 530 10.77 9.91 49.51
N ASN A 531 10.65 8.71 48.91
CA ASN A 531 9.99 7.45 49.34
C ASN A 531 8.46 7.25 49.24
N VAL A 532 8.07 6.47 48.22
CA VAL A 532 7.69 5.04 48.31
C VAL A 532 6.62 4.58 49.34
N ALA A 533 5.67 3.79 48.82
CA ALA A 533 4.84 2.72 49.44
C ALA A 533 3.37 2.98 49.90
N THR A 534 2.44 2.45 49.09
CA THR A 534 1.46 1.37 49.40
C THR A 534 0.42 1.50 50.56
N ALA A 535 -0.82 1.11 50.22
CA ALA A 535 -1.79 0.31 51.02
C ALA A 535 -2.96 0.96 51.82
N THR A 536 -4.19 0.69 51.33
CA THR A 536 -5.24 -0.10 52.03
C THR A 536 -6.26 0.53 53.03
N ILE A 537 -7.51 0.64 52.54
CA ILE A 537 -8.85 0.27 53.13
C ILE A 537 -9.34 0.87 54.47
N VAL A 538 -10.63 1.29 54.50
CA VAL A 538 -11.73 1.10 55.53
C VAL A 538 -12.70 2.31 55.45
N ARG A 539 -13.96 2.22 54.96
CA ARG A 539 -15.23 1.67 55.51
C ARG A 539 -15.87 2.40 56.72
N SER A 540 -16.98 3.12 56.50
CA SER A 540 -18.28 3.10 57.26
C SER A 540 -19.18 4.24 56.73
N ALA A 541 -20.40 3.98 56.25
CA ALA A 541 -21.71 3.81 56.95
C ALA A 541 -22.38 5.16 57.32
N GLY A 542 -23.69 5.38 57.06
CA GLY A 542 -24.69 4.55 56.37
C GLY A 542 -26.13 5.15 56.48
N HIS A 543 -27.15 4.32 56.19
CA HIS A 543 -28.60 4.56 56.40
C HIS A 543 -29.26 5.68 55.55
N SER A 544 -30.52 5.58 55.08
CA SER A 544 -31.55 4.52 55.15
C SER A 544 -32.57 4.70 54.00
N GLY A 545 -33.17 3.62 53.48
CA GLY A 545 -34.30 3.66 52.52
C GLY A 545 -35.67 3.86 53.21
N PRO A 546 -36.82 3.38 52.65
CA PRO A 546 -37.06 2.62 51.41
C PRO A 546 -37.95 3.45 50.41
N ALA A 547 -38.73 2.98 49.41
CA ALA A 547 -39.13 1.62 48.97
C ALA A 547 -39.59 1.57 47.48
N ARG A 548 -39.57 0.36 46.89
CA ARG A 548 -40.65 -0.41 46.19
C ARG A 548 -41.71 0.33 45.33
N ILE A 549 -42.21 -0.21 44.20
CA ILE A 549 -42.14 -1.57 43.60
C ILE A 549 -42.29 -1.48 42.05
N ALA A 550 -41.95 -2.56 41.34
CA ALA A 550 -42.00 -2.68 39.88
C ALA A 550 -43.42 -2.86 39.29
N THR A 551 -43.57 -2.60 37.97
CA THR A 551 -44.19 -3.53 37.00
C THR A 551 -43.86 -3.12 35.55
N THR A 552 -43.27 -4.03 34.79
CA THR A 552 -43.42 -4.19 33.33
C THR A 552 -44.66 -5.05 33.02
N PRO A 553 -45.05 -5.33 31.76
CA PRO A 553 -44.77 -4.65 30.47
C PRO A 553 -46.05 -4.34 29.63
N THR A 554 -45.87 -3.65 28.50
CA THR A 554 -46.49 -3.97 27.20
C THR A 554 -45.50 -3.68 26.10
#